data_AF-A0A062VLJ7-F1
#
_entry.id   AF-A0A062VLJ7-F1
#
_cell.length_a   1.000
_cell.length_b   1.000
_cell.length_c   1.000
_cell.angle_alpha   90.00
_cell.angle_beta   90.00
_cell.angle_gamma   90.00
#
_symmetry.space_group_name_H-M   'P 1'
#
loop_
_entity.id
_entity.type
_entity.pdbx_description
1 polymer ?
#
loop_
_entity_poly.entity_id
_entity_poly.type
_entity_poly.pdbx_seq_one_letter_code
_entity_poly.pdbx_strand_id
1 'polypeptide(L)'
;MEDTPPQPPDDRDILNDLLGRTRYFILDLIGFLDTALERLGNTPLSARVVRYLTRRALLPAEAALRRAIILMAFQLEPAPAAPARAPAKASARPPSPGPQAAASPRAPLFRMSEPQPRPVKYPGTNYLPEELMPRITLLTEAALEARPAAAPPPAPRDPAAAFRRRFEALRAAYEAPAPVARRWRRRCAASAARTLSSGKIPGAARSLGQNALSLLQELTQAARSTPLLNTS
;
A
#
# COMPACT_ATOMS: atom_id res chain seq x y z
N MET A 1 -13.81 -5.08 -52.30
CA MET A 1 -12.90 -5.19 -51.15
C MET A 1 -13.49 -4.33 -50.07
N GLU A 2 -14.10 -4.93 -49.06
CA GLU A 2 -14.70 -4.21 -47.93
C GLU A 2 -13.58 -3.70 -47.01
N ASP A 3 -13.28 -2.41 -47.12
CA ASP A 3 -12.52 -1.66 -46.11
C ASP A 3 -13.41 -1.55 -44.86
N THR A 4 -13.29 -2.52 -43.97
CA THR A 4 -13.89 -2.42 -42.64
C THR A 4 -13.00 -1.46 -41.83
N PRO A 5 -13.50 -0.31 -41.35
CA PRO A 5 -12.69 0.60 -40.56
C PRO A 5 -12.17 -0.12 -39.30
N PRO A 6 -10.95 0.18 -38.82
CA PRO A 6 -10.39 -0.47 -37.65
C PRO A 6 -11.33 -0.25 -36.45
N GLN A 7 -11.84 -1.35 -35.93
CA GLN A 7 -12.70 -1.34 -34.75
C GLN A 7 -11.88 -0.80 -33.57
N PRO A 8 -12.40 0.18 -32.80
CA PRO A 8 -11.69 0.67 -31.63
C PRO A 8 -11.42 -0.49 -30.65
N PRO A 9 -10.25 -0.52 -29.99
CA PRO A 9 -9.90 -1.61 -29.10
C PRO A 9 -10.88 -1.69 -27.91
N ASP A 10 -11.26 -2.91 -27.54
CA ASP A 10 -12.12 -3.16 -26.38
C ASP A 10 -11.43 -2.68 -25.08
N ASP A 11 -12.20 -2.14 -24.13
CA ASP A 11 -11.69 -1.67 -22.83
C ASP A 11 -10.87 -2.74 -22.08
N ARG A 12 -11.19 -4.02 -22.31
CA ARG A 12 -10.46 -5.16 -21.75
C ARG A 12 -9.06 -5.29 -22.35
N ASP A 13 -8.89 -5.06 -23.65
CA ASP A 13 -7.61 -5.18 -24.33
C ASP A 13 -6.68 -4.03 -23.96
N ILE A 14 -7.22 -2.81 -23.85
CA ILE A 14 -6.49 -1.65 -23.33
C ILE A 14 -5.98 -1.92 -21.91
N LEU A 15 -6.83 -2.51 -21.06
CA LEU A 15 -6.46 -2.84 -19.69
C LEU A 15 -5.42 -3.97 -19.62
N ASN A 16 -5.52 -4.98 -20.47
CA ASN A 16 -4.56 -6.08 -20.56
C ASN A 16 -3.18 -5.58 -21.06
N ASP A 17 -3.14 -4.69 -22.04
CA ASP A 17 -1.90 -4.04 -22.48
C ASP A 17 -1.26 -3.25 -21.33
N LEU A 18 -2.05 -2.43 -20.63
CA LEU A 18 -1.57 -1.66 -19.48
C LEU A 18 -0.99 -2.57 -18.38
N LEU A 19 -1.67 -3.68 -18.06
CA LEU A 19 -1.16 -4.68 -17.12
C LEU A 19 0.12 -5.36 -17.63
N GLY A 20 0.22 -5.62 -18.94
CA GLY A 20 1.41 -6.14 -19.60
C GLY A 20 2.61 -5.21 -19.45
N ARG A 21 2.47 -3.93 -19.81
CA ARG A 21 3.51 -2.90 -19.62
C ARG A 21 3.92 -2.77 -18.16
N THR A 22 2.95 -2.82 -17.26
CA THR A 22 3.18 -2.78 -15.81
C THR A 22 3.99 -3.96 -15.31
N ARG A 23 3.75 -5.15 -15.87
CA ARG A 23 4.50 -6.37 -15.52
C ARG A 23 5.99 -6.20 -15.80
N TYR A 24 6.34 -5.72 -17.00
CA TYR A 24 7.74 -5.48 -17.37
C TYR A 24 8.38 -4.42 -16.47
N PHE A 25 7.67 -3.31 -16.24
CA PHE A 25 8.16 -2.25 -15.35
C PHE A 25 8.47 -2.75 -13.92
N ILE A 26 7.61 -3.58 -13.34
CA ILE A 26 7.84 -4.14 -12.00
C ILE A 26 9.04 -5.11 -12.02
N LEU A 27 9.15 -5.95 -13.06
CA LEU A 27 10.27 -6.88 -13.21
C LEU A 27 11.61 -6.14 -13.31
N ASP A 28 11.68 -5.06 -14.09
CA ASP A 28 12.90 -4.24 -14.21
C ASP A 28 13.35 -3.69 -12.85
N LEU A 29 12.39 -3.25 -12.02
CA LEU A 29 12.68 -2.73 -10.68
C LEU A 29 13.08 -3.84 -9.70
N ILE A 30 12.45 -5.03 -9.78
CA ILE A 30 12.83 -6.19 -8.98
C ILE A 30 14.26 -6.63 -9.37
N GLY A 31 14.53 -6.76 -10.66
CA GLY A 31 15.86 -7.12 -11.18
C GLY A 31 16.95 -6.13 -10.78
N PHE A 32 16.64 -4.83 -10.80
CA PHE A 32 17.54 -3.81 -10.24
C PHE A 32 17.83 -4.02 -8.75
N LEU A 33 16.81 -4.33 -7.95
CA LEU A 33 16.96 -4.57 -6.51
C LEU A 33 17.76 -5.85 -6.23
N ASP A 34 17.48 -6.94 -6.96
CA ASP A 34 18.22 -8.20 -6.85
C ASP A 34 19.69 -7.98 -7.22
N THR A 35 19.97 -7.36 -8.37
CA THR A 35 21.35 -7.04 -8.80
C THR A 35 22.08 -6.18 -7.77
N ALA A 36 21.39 -5.19 -7.18
CA ALA A 36 21.98 -4.34 -6.15
C ALA A 36 22.32 -5.12 -4.87
N LEU A 37 21.45 -6.04 -4.46
CA LEU A 37 21.67 -6.88 -3.29
C LEU A 37 22.77 -7.93 -3.52
N GLU A 38 22.81 -8.53 -4.71
CA GLU A 38 23.88 -9.46 -5.11
C GLU A 38 25.25 -8.80 -5.09
N ARG A 39 25.37 -7.59 -5.66
CA ARG A 39 26.62 -6.80 -5.64
C ARG A 39 27.09 -6.44 -4.23
N LEU A 40 26.16 -6.29 -3.28
CA LEU A 40 26.47 -6.02 -1.88
C LEU A 40 26.87 -7.29 -1.12
N GLY A 41 26.43 -8.46 -1.58
CA GLY A 41 26.72 -9.76 -0.97
C GLY A 41 26.33 -9.77 0.52
N ASN A 42 27.31 -10.11 1.37
CA ASN A 42 27.13 -10.16 2.83
C ASN A 42 27.33 -8.80 3.52
N THR A 43 27.59 -7.73 2.77
CA THR A 43 27.80 -6.40 3.34
C THR A 43 26.52 -5.89 4.01
N PRO A 44 26.57 -5.38 5.25
CA PRO A 44 25.40 -4.83 5.91
C PRO A 44 24.86 -3.63 5.15
N LEU A 45 23.53 -3.59 4.99
CA LEU A 45 22.85 -2.51 4.28
C LEU A 45 22.85 -1.24 5.13
N SER A 46 23.66 -0.25 4.74
CA SER A 46 23.64 1.07 5.40
C SER A 46 22.29 1.76 5.21
N ALA A 47 21.90 2.60 6.18
CA ALA A 47 20.64 3.33 6.12
C ALA A 47 20.51 4.22 4.86
N ARG A 48 21.64 4.74 4.35
CA ARG A 48 21.68 5.55 3.11
C ARG A 48 21.34 4.70 1.88
N VAL A 49 21.94 3.51 1.77
CA VAL A 49 21.65 2.55 0.69
C VAL A 49 20.21 2.10 0.75
N VAL A 50 19.71 1.71 1.93
CA VAL A 50 18.30 1.33 2.11
C VAL A 50 17.36 2.44 1.65
N ARG A 51 17.60 3.69 2.06
CA ARG A 51 16.79 4.84 1.64
C ARG A 51 16.83 5.05 0.13
N TYR A 52 18.00 4.89 -0.49
CA TYR A 52 18.17 5.00 -1.93
C TYR A 52 17.38 3.93 -2.67
N LEU A 53 17.62 2.64 -2.39
CA LEU A 53 16.92 1.51 -3.01
C LEU A 53 15.40 1.59 -2.81
N THR A 54 14.99 2.02 -1.60
CA THR A 54 13.57 2.21 -1.28
C THR A 54 12.92 3.25 -2.19
N ARG A 55 13.56 4.40 -2.40
CA ARG A 55 13.02 5.51 -3.21
C ARG A 55 13.17 5.26 -4.71
N ARG A 56 14.27 4.63 -5.12
CA ARG A 56 14.60 4.39 -6.53
C ARG A 56 13.73 3.31 -7.16
N ALA A 57 13.48 2.22 -6.44
CA ALA A 57 12.88 1.02 -7.01
C ALA A 57 11.75 0.43 -6.16
N LEU A 58 11.94 0.24 -4.85
CA LEU A 58 10.93 -0.47 -4.04
C LEU A 58 9.58 0.27 -4.01
N LEU A 59 9.57 1.58 -3.74
CA LEU A 59 8.34 2.37 -3.67
C LEU A 59 7.61 2.44 -5.03
N PRO A 60 8.30 2.72 -6.16
CA PRO A 60 7.69 2.62 -7.49
C PRO A 60 7.10 1.24 -7.80
N ALA A 61 7.83 0.15 -7.51
CA ALA A 61 7.36 -1.21 -7.79
C ALA A 61 6.13 -1.57 -6.95
N GLU A 62 6.16 -1.28 -5.65
CA GLU A 62 4.98 -1.48 -4.80
C GLU A 62 3.79 -0.63 -5.24
N ALA A 63 4.02 0.60 -5.71
CA ALA A 63 2.97 1.49 -6.20
C ALA A 63 2.33 0.94 -7.48
N ALA A 64 3.14 0.51 -8.46
CA ALA A 64 2.67 -0.13 -9.67
C ALA A 64 1.86 -1.40 -9.34
N LEU A 65 2.40 -2.27 -8.48
CA LEU A 65 1.74 -3.53 -8.11
C LEU A 65 0.39 -3.28 -7.40
N ARG A 66 0.29 -2.29 -6.51
CA ARG A 66 -1.00 -1.94 -5.87
C ARG A 66 -2.07 -1.56 -6.90
N ARG A 67 -1.71 -0.72 -7.88
CA ARG A 67 -2.63 -0.28 -8.95
C ARG A 67 -3.03 -1.45 -9.83
N ALA A 68 -2.06 -2.29 -10.23
CA ALA A 68 -2.34 -3.52 -10.97
C ALA A 68 -3.27 -4.47 -10.20
N ILE A 69 -3.06 -4.66 -8.89
CA ILE A 69 -3.93 -5.49 -8.05
C ILE A 69 -5.36 -4.93 -7.98
N ILE A 70 -5.53 -3.61 -7.93
CA ILE A 70 -6.86 -2.97 -7.94
C ILE A 70 -7.57 -3.24 -9.27
N LEU A 71 -6.87 -3.09 -10.39
CA LEU A 71 -7.39 -3.38 -11.72
C LEU A 71 -7.76 -4.87 -11.87
N MET A 72 -6.88 -5.78 -11.43
CA MET A 72 -7.18 -7.21 -11.40
C MET A 72 -8.38 -7.52 -10.49
N ALA A 73 -8.48 -6.86 -9.33
CA ALA A 73 -9.60 -7.06 -8.41
C ALA A 73 -10.93 -6.61 -9.00
N PHE A 74 -10.91 -5.58 -9.86
CA PHE A 74 -12.07 -5.11 -10.60
C PHE A 74 -12.52 -6.11 -11.67
N GLN A 75 -11.57 -6.76 -12.36
CA GLN A 75 -11.86 -7.79 -13.38
C GLN A 75 -12.40 -9.11 -12.79
N LEU A 76 -12.28 -9.34 -11.48
CA LEU A 76 -12.82 -10.55 -10.88
C LEU A 76 -14.37 -10.55 -10.93
N GLU A 77 -14.99 -11.71 -11.09
CA GLU A 77 -16.45 -11.88 -10.98
C GLU A 77 -16.97 -11.55 -9.57
N PRO A 78 -18.14 -10.90 -9.41
CA PRO A 78 -18.72 -10.53 -8.11
C PRO A 78 -18.53 -11.63 -7.08
N ALA A 79 -17.81 -11.32 -6.00
CA ALA A 79 -17.73 -12.26 -4.91
C ALA A 79 -19.16 -12.46 -4.40
N PRO A 80 -19.66 -13.71 -4.28
CA PRO A 80 -20.97 -13.93 -3.70
C PRO A 80 -21.01 -13.23 -2.34
N ALA A 81 -22.12 -12.55 -2.06
CA ALA A 81 -22.32 -11.84 -0.81
C ALA A 81 -21.89 -12.75 0.34
N ALA A 82 -20.98 -12.28 1.19
CA ALA A 82 -20.56 -13.06 2.35
C ALA A 82 -21.84 -13.46 3.10
N PRO A 83 -22.05 -14.76 3.42
CA PRO A 83 -23.25 -15.15 4.14
C PRO A 83 -23.35 -14.28 5.38
N ALA A 84 -24.51 -13.64 5.55
CA ALA A 84 -24.79 -12.81 6.72
C ALA A 84 -24.29 -13.57 7.93
N ARG A 85 -23.39 -12.95 8.72
CA ARG A 85 -22.86 -13.58 9.94
C ARG A 85 -24.07 -14.09 10.71
N ALA A 86 -24.24 -15.41 10.73
CA ALA A 86 -25.26 -16.02 11.57
C ALA A 86 -25.04 -15.46 12.98
N PRO A 87 -26.12 -15.11 13.71
CA PRO A 87 -25.98 -14.58 15.05
C PRO A 87 -25.06 -15.50 15.80
N ALA A 88 -23.99 -14.93 16.38
CA ALA A 88 -22.99 -15.70 17.09
C ALA A 88 -23.72 -16.48 18.18
N LYS A 89 -23.98 -17.78 17.94
CA LYS A 89 -24.28 -18.70 19.03
C LYS A 89 -23.13 -18.51 20.00
N ALA A 90 -23.45 -18.22 21.26
CA ALA A 90 -22.47 -18.04 22.32
C ALA A 90 -21.57 -19.28 22.35
N SER A 91 -20.45 -19.19 21.62
CA SER A 91 -19.48 -20.25 21.55
C SER A 91 -18.79 -20.21 22.88
N ALA A 92 -18.94 -21.29 23.66
CA ALA A 92 -18.14 -21.52 24.84
C ALA A 92 -16.68 -21.17 24.52
N ARG A 93 -16.10 -20.33 25.37
CA ARG A 93 -14.72 -19.84 25.27
C ARG A 93 -13.81 -21.04 25.02
N PRO A 94 -13.09 -21.11 23.89
CA PRO A 94 -12.12 -22.17 23.70
C PRO A 94 -11.08 -22.07 24.83
N PRO A 95 -10.56 -23.22 25.32
CA PRO A 95 -9.61 -23.22 26.42
C PRO A 95 -8.40 -22.33 26.07
N SER A 96 -7.89 -21.61 27.07
CA SER A 96 -6.72 -20.73 26.94
C SER A 96 -5.60 -21.46 26.20
N PRO A 97 -4.97 -20.85 25.18
CA PRO A 97 -3.85 -21.48 24.51
C PRO A 97 -2.71 -21.63 25.52
N GLY A 98 -2.28 -22.87 25.72
CA GLY A 98 -1.02 -23.19 26.41
C GLY A 98 0.18 -22.50 25.72
N PRO A 99 1.37 -22.57 26.32
CA PRO A 99 2.55 -21.84 25.85
C PRO A 99 2.75 -22.10 24.36
N GLN A 100 2.56 -21.05 23.56
CA GLN A 100 2.69 -21.11 22.11
C GLN A 100 4.12 -21.55 21.78
N ALA A 101 4.27 -22.77 21.28
CA ALA A 101 5.45 -23.18 20.54
C ALA A 101 5.79 -22.05 19.55
N ALA A 102 7.05 -21.62 19.54
CA ALA A 102 7.54 -20.48 18.78
C ALA A 102 6.93 -20.48 17.37
N ALA A 103 5.91 -19.64 17.18
CA ALA A 103 5.16 -19.64 15.94
C ALA A 103 6.14 -19.29 14.82
N SER A 104 6.28 -20.19 13.85
CA SER A 104 7.07 -19.97 12.64
C SER A 104 6.82 -18.54 12.14
N PRO A 105 7.86 -17.74 11.87
CA PRO A 105 7.68 -16.36 11.49
C PRO A 105 6.78 -16.30 10.25
N ARG A 106 5.59 -15.71 10.39
CA ARG A 106 4.63 -15.60 9.29
C ARG A 106 5.28 -14.85 8.14
N ALA A 107 5.16 -15.40 6.93
CA ALA A 107 5.63 -14.79 5.71
C ALA A 107 5.14 -13.33 5.60
N PRO A 108 5.99 -12.40 5.14
CA PRO A 108 5.64 -10.99 5.09
C PRO A 108 4.53 -10.74 4.05
N LEU A 109 3.45 -10.09 4.47
CA LEU A 109 2.30 -9.81 3.61
C LEU A 109 2.44 -8.45 2.90
N PHE A 110 2.12 -8.44 1.62
CA PHE A 110 2.08 -7.21 0.83
C PHE A 110 1.00 -6.25 1.32
N ARG A 111 1.37 -5.00 1.54
CA ARG A 111 0.49 -3.96 2.07
C ARG A 111 -0.13 -3.15 0.95
N MET A 112 -1.45 -3.26 0.82
CA MET A 112 -2.24 -2.44 -0.10
C MET A 112 -2.37 -0.96 0.32
N SER A 113 -2.01 -0.61 1.57
CA SER A 113 -1.94 0.78 2.00
C SER A 113 -0.68 1.46 1.46
N GLU A 114 -0.82 2.62 0.85
CA GLU A 114 0.32 3.45 0.47
C GLU A 114 0.88 4.21 1.68
N PRO A 115 2.21 4.43 1.73
CA PRO A 115 2.78 5.33 2.72
C PRO A 115 2.25 6.74 2.46
N GLN A 116 1.43 7.26 3.36
CA GLN A 116 0.96 8.63 3.22
C GLN A 116 2.15 9.60 3.32
N PRO A 117 2.14 10.70 2.55
CA PRO A 117 3.07 11.79 2.80
C PRO A 117 2.94 12.17 4.27
N ARG A 118 4.08 12.37 4.95
CA ARG A 118 4.02 12.82 6.35
C ARG A 118 3.16 14.08 6.37
N PRO A 119 2.20 14.19 7.31
CA PRO A 119 1.47 15.45 7.47
C PRO A 119 2.53 16.55 7.58
N VAL A 120 2.37 17.60 6.79
CA VAL A 120 3.20 18.80 6.93
C VAL A 120 3.07 19.18 8.39
N LYS A 121 4.19 19.29 9.13
CA LYS A 121 4.17 19.56 10.58
C LYS A 121 3.38 20.83 10.94
N TYR A 122 3.19 21.69 9.95
CA TYR A 122 2.31 22.84 9.97
C TYR A 122 1.56 22.84 8.64
N PRO A 123 0.38 22.18 8.54
CA PRO A 123 -0.50 22.51 7.43
C PRO A 123 -0.79 24.02 7.56
N GLY A 124 -0.75 24.76 6.45
CA GLY A 124 -0.90 26.21 6.44
C GLY A 124 -1.94 26.68 7.45
N THR A 125 -1.54 27.64 8.27
CA THR A 125 -2.29 28.20 9.39
C THR A 125 -3.75 28.48 9.04
N ASN A 126 -4.64 27.54 9.36
CA ASN A 126 -6.01 27.87 9.72
C ASN A 126 -5.95 28.49 11.12
N TYR A 127 -5.54 29.76 11.20
CA TYR A 127 -5.82 30.57 12.38
C TYR A 127 -7.35 30.61 12.48
N LEU A 128 -7.91 29.93 13.49
CA LEU A 128 -9.23 30.31 13.96
C LEU A 128 -9.09 31.76 14.47
N PRO A 129 -9.99 32.68 14.10
CA PRO A 129 -10.07 33.98 14.76
C PRO A 129 -10.06 33.77 16.27
N GLU A 130 -9.35 34.61 17.04
CA GLU A 130 -9.20 34.46 18.50
C GLU A 130 -10.55 34.26 19.23
N GLU A 131 -11.61 34.83 18.66
CA GLU A 131 -13.00 34.73 19.13
C GLU A 131 -13.59 33.30 19.09
N LEU A 132 -13.05 32.43 18.24
CA LEU A 132 -13.47 31.03 18.08
C LEU A 132 -12.46 30.03 18.68
N MET A 133 -11.38 30.51 19.30
CA MET A 133 -10.50 29.63 20.07
C MET A 133 -11.23 29.18 21.34
N PRO A 134 -11.25 27.88 21.66
CA PRO A 134 -11.76 27.45 22.95
C PRO A 134 -10.92 28.12 24.04
N ARG A 135 -11.55 29.00 24.84
CA ARG A 135 -10.92 29.62 26.02
C ARG A 135 -10.57 28.48 26.97
N ILE A 136 -9.30 28.06 26.95
CA ILE A 136 -8.77 27.10 27.92
C ILE A 136 -8.84 27.81 29.28
N THR A 137 -9.86 27.49 30.07
CA THR A 137 -9.89 27.82 31.48
C THR A 137 -8.77 27.03 32.15
N LEU A 138 -7.72 27.77 32.50
CA LEU A 138 -6.63 27.44 33.42
C LEU A 138 -6.41 25.94 33.66
N LEU A 139 -5.36 25.41 33.04
CA LEU A 139 -4.73 24.14 33.44
C LEU A 139 -4.45 24.21 34.95
N THR A 140 -5.28 23.56 35.75
CA THR A 140 -5.00 23.33 37.17
C THR A 140 -3.81 22.38 37.30
N GLU A 141 -3.02 22.52 38.35
CA GLU A 141 -1.81 21.70 38.62
C GLU A 141 -2.10 20.19 38.51
N ALA A 142 -3.28 19.75 38.94
CA ALA A 142 -3.74 18.36 38.83
C ALA A 142 -3.85 17.84 37.38
N ALA A 143 -4.13 18.71 36.39
CA ALA A 143 -4.21 18.36 34.98
C ALA A 143 -2.82 18.27 34.32
N LEU A 144 -1.82 18.96 34.87
CA LEU A 144 -0.41 18.86 34.44
C LEU A 144 0.23 17.57 34.98
N GLU A 145 -0.16 17.14 36.18
CA GLU A 145 0.30 15.87 36.78
C GLU A 145 -0.37 14.64 36.15
N ALA A 146 -1.60 14.76 35.64
CA ALA A 146 -2.32 13.69 34.96
C ALA A 146 -1.81 13.38 33.53
N ARG A 147 -0.55 13.65 33.21
CA ARG A 147 0.03 13.26 31.93
C ARG A 147 0.07 11.73 31.88
N PRO A 148 -0.73 11.06 31.02
CA PRO A 148 -0.62 9.61 30.88
C PRO A 148 0.83 9.30 30.52
N ALA A 149 1.45 8.40 31.28
CA ALA A 149 2.84 8.01 31.07
C ALA A 149 3.04 7.74 29.58
N ALA A 150 3.87 8.55 28.94
CA ALA A 150 4.10 8.42 27.51
C ALA A 150 4.61 7.00 27.27
N ALA A 151 3.84 6.20 26.54
CA ALA A 151 4.25 4.84 26.20
C ALA A 151 5.66 4.92 25.62
N PRO A 152 6.60 4.07 26.09
CA PRO A 152 7.98 4.15 25.65
C PRO A 152 8.03 4.09 24.12
N PRO A 153 8.87 4.92 23.48
CA PRO A 153 8.96 4.93 22.03
C PRO A 153 9.26 3.51 21.56
N PRO A 154 8.53 3.00 20.56
CA PRO A 154 8.76 1.65 20.08
C PRO A 154 10.23 1.51 19.66
N ALA A 155 10.84 0.37 20.00
CA ALA A 155 12.23 0.10 19.70
C ALA A 155 12.57 0.44 18.24
N PRO A 156 13.73 1.05 17.97
CA PRO A 156 14.12 1.44 16.62
C PRO A 156 14.10 0.21 15.71
N ARG A 157 13.17 0.20 14.75
CA ARG A 157 13.09 -0.88 13.76
C ARG A 157 14.30 -0.80 12.85
N ASP A 158 15.02 -1.90 12.73
CA ASP A 158 16.12 -2.02 11.76
C ASP A 158 15.59 -1.71 10.34
N PRO A 159 16.08 -0.63 9.70
CA PRO A 159 15.64 -0.25 8.37
C PRO A 159 15.99 -1.30 7.32
N ALA A 160 17.08 -2.05 7.48
CA ALA A 160 17.50 -3.09 6.55
C ALA A 160 16.56 -4.29 6.61
N ALA A 161 16.24 -4.80 7.80
CA ALA A 161 15.23 -5.85 7.97
C ALA A 161 13.84 -5.41 7.47
N ALA A 162 13.43 -4.17 7.75
CA ALA A 162 12.17 -3.64 7.25
C ALA A 162 12.12 -3.58 5.71
N PHE A 163 13.22 -3.19 5.08
CA PHE A 163 13.37 -3.19 3.63
C PHE A 163 13.27 -4.61 3.05
N ARG A 164 14.06 -5.57 3.57
CA ARG A 164 14.07 -6.96 3.11
C ARG A 164 12.69 -7.59 3.19
N ARG A 165 11.99 -7.43 4.33
CA ARG A 165 10.62 -7.94 4.50
C ARG A 165 9.63 -7.35 3.49
N ARG A 166 9.76 -6.07 3.15
CA ARG A 166 8.90 -5.43 2.14
C ARG A 166 9.22 -5.93 0.73
N PHE A 167 10.50 -6.10 0.42
CA PHE A 167 10.94 -6.62 -0.86
C PHE A 167 10.49 -8.06 -1.08
N GLU A 168 10.62 -8.92 -0.07
CA GLU A 168 10.12 -10.29 -0.10
C GLU A 168 8.59 -10.33 -0.28
N ALA A 169 7.85 -9.49 0.46
CA ALA A 169 6.41 -9.36 0.29
C ALA A 169 6.01 -8.89 -1.12
N LEU A 170 6.80 -8.00 -1.72
CA LEU A 170 6.61 -7.55 -3.11
C LEU A 170 6.81 -8.72 -4.08
N ARG A 171 7.90 -9.50 -3.95
CA ARG A 171 8.16 -10.68 -4.81
C ARG A 171 7.02 -11.70 -4.70
N ALA A 172 6.65 -12.08 -3.48
CA ALA A 172 5.57 -13.05 -3.26
C ALA A 172 4.22 -12.57 -3.83
N ALA A 173 3.90 -11.28 -3.70
CA ALA A 173 2.66 -10.73 -4.25
C ALA A 173 2.70 -10.57 -5.77
N TYR A 174 3.88 -10.34 -6.35
CA TYR A 174 4.07 -10.30 -7.80
C TYR A 174 3.94 -11.70 -8.42
N GLU A 175 4.51 -12.73 -7.78
CA GLU A 175 4.40 -14.13 -8.23
C GLU A 175 2.95 -14.64 -8.14
N ALA A 176 2.23 -14.27 -7.07
CA ALA A 176 0.84 -14.67 -6.86
C ALA A 176 -0.07 -13.45 -6.59
N PRO A 177 -0.45 -12.67 -7.63
CA PRO A 177 -1.26 -11.46 -7.45
C PRO A 177 -2.74 -11.77 -7.20
N ALA A 178 -3.26 -12.87 -7.75
CA ALA A 178 -4.68 -13.21 -7.66
C ALA A 178 -5.21 -13.38 -6.22
N PRO A 179 -4.52 -14.08 -5.29
CA PRO A 179 -4.92 -14.12 -3.88
C PRO A 179 -4.98 -12.73 -3.21
N VAL A 180 -4.07 -11.83 -3.59
CA VAL A 180 -4.02 -10.47 -3.05
C VAL A 180 -5.20 -9.64 -3.58
N ALA A 181 -5.50 -9.73 -4.87
CA ALA A 181 -6.67 -9.11 -5.49
C ALA A 181 -8.00 -9.58 -4.85
N ARG A 182 -8.17 -10.90 -4.66
CA ARG A 182 -9.36 -11.46 -3.97
C ARG A 182 -9.47 -10.95 -2.52
N ARG A 183 -8.35 -10.90 -1.79
CA ARG A 183 -8.33 -10.36 -0.42
C ARG A 183 -8.69 -8.87 -0.39
N TRP A 184 -8.17 -8.10 -1.34
CA TRP A 184 -8.47 -6.68 -1.47
C TRP A 184 -9.95 -6.45 -1.72
N ARG A 185 -10.53 -7.12 -2.72
CA ARG A 185 -11.96 -7.01 -3.03
C ARG A 185 -12.86 -7.35 -1.84
N ARG A 186 -12.57 -8.45 -1.13
CA ARG A 186 -13.31 -8.82 0.09
C ARG A 186 -13.25 -7.74 1.17
N ARG A 187 -12.13 -7.02 1.26
CA ARG A 187 -11.99 -5.89 2.19
C ARG A 187 -12.77 -4.66 1.74
N CYS A 188 -12.79 -4.35 0.45
CA CYS A 188 -13.62 -3.26 -0.09
C CYS A 188 -15.12 -3.52 0.16
N ALA A 189 -15.57 -4.77 0.07
CA ALA A 189 -16.96 -5.13 0.41
C ALA A 189 -17.30 -5.00 1.90
N ALA A 190 -16.29 -5.12 2.79
CA ALA A 190 -16.50 -5.11 4.24
C ALA A 190 -16.23 -3.75 4.91
N SER A 191 -15.61 -2.80 4.22
CA SER A 191 -15.21 -1.49 4.77
C SER A 191 -15.01 -0.48 3.66
N ALA A 192 -15.26 0.82 3.93
CA ALA A 192 -14.83 1.91 3.04
C ALA A 192 -13.33 1.76 2.77
N ALA A 193 -13.00 1.43 1.53
CA ALA A 193 -11.63 1.09 1.14
C ALA A 193 -10.72 2.31 1.36
N ARG A 194 -9.47 2.06 1.77
CA ARG A 194 -8.47 3.13 1.90
C ARG A 194 -8.17 3.71 0.52
N THR A 195 -8.18 5.03 0.43
CA THR A 195 -7.89 5.79 -0.78
C THR A 195 -6.44 5.60 -1.23
N LEU A 196 -6.23 5.47 -2.55
CA LEU A 196 -4.92 5.66 -3.17
C LEU A 196 -4.47 7.12 -2.95
N SER A 197 -3.16 7.35 -2.81
CA SER A 197 -2.66 8.73 -2.69
C SER A 197 -3.02 9.57 -3.93
N SER A 198 -3.38 10.83 -3.69
CA SER A 198 -4.01 11.75 -4.65
C SER A 198 -3.17 12.13 -5.88
N GLY A 199 -1.92 11.67 -6.03
CA GLY A 199 -1.29 11.72 -7.36
C GLY A 199 0.23 11.65 -7.42
N LYS A 200 0.91 11.62 -6.27
CA LYS A 200 2.37 11.52 -6.23
C LYS A 200 2.79 10.23 -5.56
N ILE A 201 3.35 9.30 -6.33
CA ILE A 201 4.01 8.11 -5.78
C ILE A 201 5.14 8.61 -4.86
N PRO A 202 5.06 8.36 -3.55
CA PRO A 202 6.03 8.90 -2.61
C PRO A 202 7.45 8.46 -2.98
N GLY A 203 8.35 9.42 -3.19
CA GLY A 203 9.77 9.14 -3.43
C GLY A 203 10.19 8.91 -4.88
N ALA A 204 9.26 8.90 -5.85
CA ALA A 204 9.54 8.53 -7.25
C ALA A 204 9.92 9.72 -8.17
N ALA A 205 9.59 10.96 -7.79
CA ALA A 205 9.54 12.09 -8.73
C ALA A 205 10.88 12.52 -9.36
N ARG A 206 12.03 12.13 -8.79
CA ARG A 206 13.37 12.48 -9.34
C ARG A 206 14.15 11.29 -9.87
N SER A 207 13.69 10.08 -9.60
CA SER A 207 14.46 8.86 -9.85
C SER A 207 13.98 8.11 -11.09
N LEU A 208 12.71 8.22 -11.45
CA LEU A 208 12.11 7.54 -12.60
C LEU A 208 12.26 8.37 -13.89
N GLY A 209 12.46 7.68 -15.03
CA GLY A 209 12.40 8.31 -16.34
C GLY A 209 10.95 8.64 -16.75
N GLN A 210 10.79 9.46 -17.79
CA GLN A 210 9.48 9.98 -18.22
C GLN A 210 8.47 8.87 -18.54
N ASN A 211 8.90 7.82 -19.25
CA ASN A 211 8.03 6.68 -19.61
C ASN A 211 7.51 5.92 -18.38
N ALA A 212 8.32 5.81 -17.33
CA ALA A 212 7.90 5.17 -16.08
C ALA A 212 6.90 6.05 -15.33
N LEU A 213 7.06 7.38 -15.39
CA LEU A 213 6.13 8.32 -14.79
C LEU A 213 4.78 8.32 -15.51
N SER A 214 4.77 8.31 -16.85
CA SER A 214 3.53 8.24 -17.64
C SER A 214 2.78 6.93 -17.39
N LEU A 215 3.47 5.79 -17.40
CA LEU A 215 2.86 4.49 -17.09
C LEU A 215 2.21 4.47 -15.70
N LEU A 216 2.89 5.03 -14.69
CA LEU A 216 2.36 5.11 -13.33
C LEU A 216 1.17 6.06 -13.23
N GLN A 217 1.13 7.13 -14.04
CA GLN A 217 -0.02 8.02 -14.15
C GLN A 217 -1.22 7.31 -14.81
N GLU A 218 -1.01 6.63 -15.94
CA GLU A 218 -2.02 5.80 -16.62
C GLU A 218 -2.61 4.77 -15.66
N LEU A 219 -1.77 4.02 -14.94
CA LEU A 219 -2.19 3.07 -13.91
C LEU A 219 -2.99 3.72 -12.77
N THR A 220 -2.58 4.91 -12.34
CA THR A 220 -3.29 5.63 -11.27
C THR A 220 -4.67 6.06 -11.75
N GLN A 221 -4.76 6.57 -12.97
CA GLN A 221 -6.00 7.01 -13.57
C GLN A 221 -6.96 5.83 -13.77
N ALA A 222 -6.48 4.74 -14.37
CA ALA A 222 -7.26 3.51 -14.55
C ALA A 222 -7.71 2.91 -13.22
N ALA A 223 -6.84 2.89 -12.20
CA ALA A 223 -7.23 2.36 -10.89
C ALA A 223 -8.34 3.22 -10.24
N ARG A 224 -8.29 4.55 -10.39
CA ARG A 224 -9.29 5.47 -9.85
C ARG A 224 -10.64 5.44 -10.56
N SER A 225 -10.65 5.15 -11.85
CA SER A 225 -11.91 4.96 -12.57
C SER A 225 -12.63 3.68 -12.14
N THR A 226 -11.96 2.76 -11.42
CA THR A 226 -12.64 1.59 -10.88
C THR A 226 -13.59 1.95 -9.73
N PRO A 227 -14.80 1.36 -9.68
CA PRO A 227 -15.78 1.59 -8.62
C PRO A 227 -15.31 1.08 -7.25
N LEU A 228 -14.22 0.30 -7.18
CA LEU A 228 -13.64 -0.22 -5.93
C LEU A 228 -12.97 0.86 -5.07
N LEU A 229 -12.71 2.05 -5.63
CA LEU A 229 -12.09 3.18 -4.94
C LEU A 229 -13.01 4.39 -4.75
N ASN A 230 -14.20 4.40 -5.38
CA ASN A 230 -15.16 5.50 -5.29
C ASN A 230 -16.25 5.18 -4.27
N THR A 231 -16.03 5.57 -3.03
CA THR A 231 -17.09 5.84 -2.06
C THR A 231 -16.68 7.06 -1.23
N SER A 232 -16.98 8.25 -1.74
CA SER A 232 -17.24 9.49 -0.99
C SER A 232 -17.78 10.52 -1.97
#